data_AF-A0A9E1VI85-F1
#
_entry.id   AF-A0A9E1VI85-F1
#
_cell.length_a   1.000
_cell.length_b   1.000
_cell.length_c   1.000
_cell.angle_alpha   90.00
_cell.angle_beta   90.00
_cell.angle_gamma   90.00
#
_symmetry.space_group_name_H-M   'P 1'
#
loop_
_entity.id
_entity.type
_entity.pdbx_description
1 polymer ?
#
loop_
_entity_poly.entity_id
_entity_poly.type
_entity_poly.pdbx_seq_one_letter_code
_entity_poly.pdbx_strand_id
1 'polypeptide(L)'
;MNNKITRLAKGAMLKAMPGHITCDEFEDFIAEYFEGELSAVQRQTFDVHLKICEDCRAYLKAYRNTIALGRSAFTRGDAPVPEDMPDDLVAAILAARANEV
;
A
#
# COMPACT_ATOMS: atom_id res chain seq x y z
N MET A 1 -5.64 -15.13 -27.19
CA MET A 1 -6.28 -16.09 -26.27
C MET A 1 -7.00 -15.30 -25.19
N ASN A 2 -8.27 -15.60 -24.93
CA ASN A 2 -9.20 -14.68 -24.26
C ASN A 2 -8.96 -14.66 -22.73
N ASN A 3 -8.10 -13.75 -22.26
CA ASN A 3 -7.64 -13.62 -20.86
C ASN A 3 -8.76 -13.45 -19.82
N LYS A 4 -9.99 -13.15 -20.24
CA LYS A 4 -11.14 -13.02 -19.34
C LYS A 4 -11.63 -14.37 -18.79
N ILE A 5 -11.64 -15.43 -19.61
CA ILE A 5 -12.16 -16.75 -19.20
C ILE A 5 -11.21 -17.40 -18.17
N THR A 6 -9.91 -17.30 -18.41
CA THR A 6 -8.88 -17.80 -17.49
C THR A 6 -8.85 -17.02 -16.18
N ARG A 7 -9.07 -15.69 -16.22
CA ARG A 7 -9.11 -14.83 -15.04
C ARG A 7 -10.33 -15.08 -14.16
N LEU A 8 -11.51 -15.24 -14.75
CA LEU A 8 -12.73 -15.61 -14.01
C LEU A 8 -12.62 -17.00 -13.37
N ALA A 9 -12.09 -17.98 -14.10
CA ALA A 9 -11.86 -19.32 -13.57
C ALA A 9 -10.87 -19.31 -12.38
N LYS A 10 -9.75 -18.57 -12.49
CA LYS A 10 -8.80 -18.39 -11.38
C LYS A 10 -9.43 -17.68 -10.18
N GLY A 11 -10.25 -16.66 -10.39
CA GLY A 11 -10.94 -15.94 -9.31
C GLY A 11 -11.92 -16.84 -8.55
N ALA A 12 -12.68 -17.68 -9.26
CA ALA A 12 -13.60 -18.65 -8.66
C ALA A 12 -12.87 -19.77 -7.91
N MET A 13 -11.76 -20.28 -8.46
CA MET A 13 -10.90 -21.28 -7.81
C MET A 13 -10.24 -20.71 -6.54
N LEU A 14 -9.75 -19.46 -6.66
CA LEU A 14 -9.46 -18.51 -5.59
C LEU A 14 -10.45 -18.73 -4.45
N LYS A 15 -11.64 -18.16 -4.66
CA LYS A 15 -12.75 -18.02 -3.69
C LYS A 15 -13.13 -19.29 -2.92
N ALA A 16 -12.88 -20.47 -3.49
CA ALA A 16 -13.23 -21.75 -2.89
C ALA A 16 -12.12 -22.38 -2.02
N MET A 17 -10.89 -21.86 -2.04
CA MET A 17 -9.77 -22.44 -1.28
C MET A 17 -9.79 -21.95 0.18
N PRO A 18 -9.55 -22.77 1.20
CA PRO A 18 -9.41 -22.24 2.56
C PRO A 18 -8.13 -21.38 2.70
N GLY A 19 -8.24 -20.17 3.25
CA GLY A 19 -7.08 -19.32 3.56
C GLY A 19 -6.48 -18.51 2.41
N HIS A 20 -7.22 -18.29 1.31
CA HIS A 20 -6.86 -17.32 0.26
C HIS A 20 -7.74 -16.06 0.38
N ILE A 21 -7.35 -15.00 -0.33
CA ILE A 21 -8.15 -13.77 -0.52
C ILE A 21 -8.41 -13.51 -2.00
N THR A 22 -9.50 -12.81 -2.28
CA THR A 22 -9.86 -12.27 -3.59
C THR A 22 -9.03 -11.02 -3.93
N CYS A 23 -9.10 -10.58 -5.19
CA CYS A 23 -8.47 -9.31 -5.59
C CYS A 23 -9.11 -8.12 -4.85
N ASP A 24 -10.43 -8.13 -4.69
CA ASP A 24 -11.16 -7.08 -4.00
C ASP A 24 -10.72 -6.98 -2.53
N GLU A 25 -10.66 -8.11 -1.80
CA GLU A 25 -10.14 -8.14 -0.43
C GLU A 25 -8.65 -7.74 -0.34
N PHE A 26 -7.85 -8.01 -1.38
CA PHE A 26 -6.48 -7.54 -1.44
C PHE A 26 -6.41 -6.01 -1.55
N GLU A 27 -7.27 -5.42 -2.39
CA GLU A 27 -7.35 -3.97 -2.57
C GLU A 27 -7.84 -3.26 -1.31
N ASP A 28 -8.78 -3.85 -0.58
CA ASP A 28 -9.33 -3.29 0.67
C ASP A 28 -8.27 -3.16 1.79
N PHE A 29 -7.30 -4.09 1.87
CA PHE A 29 -6.26 -4.09 2.92
C PHE A 29 -4.83 -3.82 2.40
N ILE A 30 -4.70 -3.20 1.22
CA ILE A 30 -3.39 -2.92 0.63
C ILE A 30 -2.59 -1.88 1.42
N ALA A 31 -3.28 -0.96 2.11
CA ALA A 31 -2.65 0.08 2.93
C ALA A 31 -1.97 -0.55 4.15
N GLU A 32 -2.69 -1.38 4.90
CA GLU A 32 -2.20 -2.10 6.08
C GLU A 32 -1.06 -3.06 5.71
N TYR A 33 -1.13 -3.69 4.53
CA TYR A 33 -0.02 -4.50 4.01
C TYR A 33 1.25 -3.66 3.81
N PHE A 34 1.10 -2.44 3.32
CA PHE A 34 2.22 -1.53 3.06
C PHE A 34 2.78 -0.93 4.35
N GLU A 35 1.92 -0.60 5.30
CA GLU A 35 2.26 0.00 6.60
C GLU A 35 2.75 -1.04 7.61
N GLY A 36 2.59 -2.34 7.30
CA GLY A 36 3.06 -3.44 8.15
C GLY A 36 2.14 -3.74 9.32
N GLU A 37 0.88 -3.31 9.24
CA GLU A 37 -0.13 -3.44 10.30
C GLU A 37 -0.87 -4.78 10.25
N LEU A 38 -0.71 -5.55 9.17
CA LEU A 38 -1.29 -6.88 9.06
C LEU A 38 -0.63 -7.86 10.05
N SER A 39 -1.47 -8.71 10.65
CA SER A 39 -0.97 -9.86 11.40
C SER A 39 -0.11 -10.78 10.50
N ALA A 40 0.77 -11.57 11.12
CA ALA A 40 1.64 -12.50 10.38
C ALA A 40 0.87 -13.45 9.44
N VAL A 41 -0.31 -13.90 9.87
CA VAL A 41 -1.18 -14.78 9.08
C VAL A 41 -1.77 -14.03 7.89
N GLN A 42 -2.31 -12.83 8.09
CA GLN A 42 -2.85 -12.00 6.99
C GLN A 42 -1.76 -11.67 5.97
N ARG A 43 -0.56 -11.32 6.44
CA ARG A 43 0.56 -11.01 5.56
C ARG A 43 1.00 -12.21 4.72
N GLN A 44 1.04 -13.41 5.31
CA GLN A 44 1.31 -14.63 4.57
C GLN A 44 0.25 -14.88 3.47
N THR A 45 -1.03 -14.66 3.78
CA THR A 45 -2.11 -14.80 2.79
C THR A 45 -1.94 -13.82 1.62
N PHE A 46 -1.57 -12.57 1.91
CA PHE A 46 -1.25 -11.56 0.90
C PHE A 46 -0.07 -12.00 0.02
N ASP A 47 1.02 -12.48 0.62
CA ASP A 47 2.20 -12.91 -0.12
C ASP A 47 1.93 -14.12 -1.01
N VAL A 48 1.07 -15.05 -0.58
CA VAL A 48 0.59 -16.16 -1.41
C VAL A 48 -0.22 -15.65 -2.60
N HIS A 49 -1.15 -14.72 -2.36
CA HIS A 49 -1.95 -14.12 -3.44
C HIS A 49 -1.05 -13.44 -4.47
N LEU A 50 -0.07 -12.65 -4.03
CA LEU A 50 0.90 -11.96 -4.88
C LEU A 50 1.79 -12.91 -5.68
N LYS A 51 2.01 -14.15 -5.26
CA LYS A 51 2.73 -15.15 -6.07
C LYS A 51 1.90 -15.63 -7.26
N ILE A 52 0.57 -15.64 -7.14
CA ILE A 52 -0.33 -16.29 -8.11
C ILE A 52 -0.99 -15.26 -9.04
N CYS A 53 -1.33 -14.07 -8.53
CA CYS A 53 -2.05 -13.04 -9.26
C CYS A 53 -1.11 -11.99 -9.84
N GLU A 54 -1.00 -11.93 -11.17
CA GLU A 54 -0.21 -10.90 -11.86
C GLU A 54 -0.84 -9.51 -11.78
N ASP A 55 -2.17 -9.43 -11.81
CA ASP A 55 -2.91 -8.18 -11.74
C ASP A 55 -2.67 -7.48 -10.39
N CYS A 56 -2.74 -8.22 -9.27
CA CYS A 56 -2.48 -7.64 -7.95
C CYS A 56 -1.00 -7.26 -7.74
N ARG A 57 -0.04 -7.96 -8.39
CA ARG A 57 1.36 -7.48 -8.42
C ARG A 57 1.51 -6.16 -9.17
N ALA A 58 0.84 -6.04 -10.31
CA ALA A 58 0.83 -4.80 -11.09
C ALA A 58 0.15 -3.67 -10.31
N TYR A 59 -0.97 -3.96 -9.64
CA TYR A 59 -1.68 -3.03 -8.77
C TYR A 59 -0.80 -2.57 -7.60
N LEU A 60 -0.13 -3.49 -6.90
CA LEU A 60 0.79 -3.14 -5.81
C LEU A 60 1.93 -2.23 -6.29
N LYS A 61 2.47 -2.46 -7.49
CA LYS A 61 3.47 -1.57 -8.09
C LYS A 61 2.88 -0.18 -8.39
N ALA A 62 1.66 -0.12 -8.94
CA ALA A 62 0.98 1.14 -9.22
C ALA A 62 0.70 1.91 -7.92
N TYR A 63 0.21 1.24 -6.88
CA TYR A 63 -0.04 1.81 -5.56
C TYR A 63 1.22 2.45 -4.96
N ARG A 64 2.36 1.74 -5.01
CA ARG A 64 3.68 2.28 -4.60
C ARG A 64 4.06 3.54 -5.36
N ASN A 65 3.81 3.57 -6.67
CA ASN A 65 4.07 4.74 -7.49
C ASN A 65 3.17 5.92 -7.11
N THR A 66 1.89 5.67 -6.82
CA THR A 66 0.94 6.70 -6.34
C THR A 66 1.44 7.33 -5.05
N ILE A 67 1.90 6.53 -4.08
CA ILE A 67 2.51 7.04 -2.84
C ILE A 67 3.73 7.90 -3.14
N ALA A 68 4.63 7.43 -4.01
CA ALA A 68 5.84 8.17 -4.37
C ALA A 68 5.54 9.51 -5.05
N LEU A 69 4.56 9.53 -5.97
CA LEU A 69 4.09 10.74 -6.65
C LEU A 69 3.39 11.71 -5.69
N GLY A 70 2.57 11.19 -4.78
CA GLY A 70 1.94 11.99 -3.74
C GLY A 70 2.99 12.66 -2.87
N ARG A 71 4.00 11.92 -2.41
CA ARG A 71 5.13 12.49 -1.66
C ARG A 71 5.85 13.55 -2.47
N SER A 72 6.24 13.28 -3.72
CA SER A 72 7.00 14.24 -4.53
C SER A 72 6.22 15.53 -4.81
N ALA A 73 4.89 15.48 -4.93
CA ALA A 73 4.05 16.67 -5.11
C ALA A 73 4.14 17.64 -3.93
N PHE A 74 4.33 17.13 -2.70
CA PHE A 74 4.45 17.93 -1.47
C PHE A 74 5.89 18.09 -0.96
N THR A 75 6.87 17.40 -1.56
CA THR A 75 8.30 17.51 -1.19
C THR A 75 9.03 18.59 -2.00
N ARG A 76 8.31 19.59 -2.53
CA ARG A 76 8.95 20.80 -3.05
C ARG A 76 9.57 21.57 -1.88
N GLY A 77 10.80 21.17 -1.53
CA GLY A 77 11.60 21.75 -0.44
C GLY A 77 12.09 23.18 -0.72
N ASP A 78 11.62 23.79 -1.80
CA ASP A 78 11.84 25.18 -2.20
C ASP A 78 10.65 26.09 -1.87
N ALA A 79 9.53 25.55 -1.39
CA ALA A 79 8.45 26.38 -0.88
C ALA A 79 8.92 27.13 0.38
N PRO A 80 8.81 28.47 0.42
CA PRO A 80 9.13 29.22 1.62
C PRO A 80 8.23 28.79 2.76
N VAL A 81 8.81 28.61 3.95
CA VAL A 81 8.04 28.42 5.18
C VAL A 81 7.17 29.67 5.38
N PRO A 82 5.85 29.53 5.59
CA PRO A 82 4.98 30.66 5.88
C PRO A 82 5.51 31.51 7.05
N GLU A 83 5.44 32.84 6.94
CA GLU A 83 5.93 33.76 7.98
C GLU A 83 5.18 33.61 9.31
N ASP A 84 3.96 33.09 9.28
CA ASP A 84 3.10 32.83 10.43
C ASP A 84 3.24 31.41 11.00
N MET A 85 4.24 30.64 10.55
CA MET A 85 4.51 29.29 11.06
C MET A 85 5.02 29.37 12.52
N PRO A 86 4.33 28.76 13.50
CA PRO A 86 4.74 28.82 14.90
C PRO A 86 6.03 28.00 15.17
N ASP A 87 7.00 28.61 15.84
CA ASP A 87 8.28 27.98 16.18
C ASP A 87 8.11 26.73 17.08
N ASP A 88 7.12 26.74 17.97
CA ASP A 88 6.82 25.63 18.86
C ASP A 88 6.31 24.40 18.10
N LEU A 89 5.53 24.60 17.03
CA LEU A 89 5.11 23.53 16.13
C LEU A 89 6.30 22.93 15.39
N VAL A 90 7.20 23.76 14.86
CA VAL A 90 8.42 23.29 14.18
C VAL A 90 9.29 22.49 15.15
N ALA A 91 9.49 22.99 16.37
CA ALA A 91 10.26 22.30 17.40
C ALA A 91 9.63 20.96 17.80
N ALA A 92 8.30 20.90 17.96
CA ALA A 92 7.57 19.67 18.27
C ALA A 92 7.71 18.62 17.17
N ILE A 93 7.58 19.01 15.90
CA ILE A 93 7.77 18.11 14.75
C ILE A 93 9.20 17.55 14.73
N LEU A 94 10.21 18.41 14.88
CA LEU A 94 11.61 17.98 14.89
C LEU A 94 11.92 17.02 16.05
N ALA A 95 11.37 17.28 17.24
CA ALA A 95 11.52 16.42 18.41
C ALA A 95 10.85 15.05 18.22
N ALA A 96 9.66 15.01 17.62
CA ALA A 96 8.98 13.75 17.30
C ALA A 96 9.82 12.89 16.35
N ARG A 97 10.37 13.48 15.28
CA ARG A 97 11.21 12.76 14.31
C ARG A 97 12.53 12.25 14.89
N ALA A 98 13.09 12.92 15.90
CA ALA A 98 14.29 12.45 16.59
C ALA A 98 14.03 11.20 17.45
N ASN A 99 12.77 10.93 17.82
CA ASN A 99 12.36 9.79 18.64
C ASN A 99 11.87 8.58 17.84
N GLU A 100 11.86 8.63 16.49
CA GLU A 100 11.47 7.52 15.61
C GLU A 100 12.62 6.52 15.34
N VAL A 101 13.64 6.46 16.21
CA VAL A 101 14.82 5.56 16.10
C VAL A 101 14.55 4.21 16.76
#